data_AF-A0A6C0KX37-F1
#
_entry.id   AF-A0A6C0KX37-F1
#
_cell.length_a   1.000
_cell.length_b   1.000
_cell.length_c   1.000
_cell.angle_alpha   90.00
_cell.angle_beta   90.00
_cell.angle_gamma   90.00
#
_symmetry.space_group_name_H-M   'P 1'
#
loop_
_entity.id
_entity.type
_entity.pdbx_description
1 polymer ?
#
loop_
_entity_poly.entity_id
_entity_poly.type
_entity_poly.pdbx_seq_one_letter_code
_entity_poly.pdbx_strand_id
1 'polypeptide(L)'
;MNKASGFNSSSLSALRDSFEPMLKSMRGGANSMMPGGIPGAPPANVPMGRQLIETFVITLVFSVSMQILESSFSQLKRYQSMAVDMYPLTYDSPQTFIQSPDSGFPILEASKDERAGTEFSYSCFLSVQPETFTGEKGALKHVFHKGSNAVFPLMAPAVFFKADSNTLRVYMNTTMNWNNFIDIPNIPLKKWFHLVIMVKGRSLDVYINGNLANRLTFSDIPKLNYGSFYLFLPKNVNTDNLQASLCTTNSMAANVNVSATMTTETEKDLGGAPITITGRMNGFASRIKYFAFALSYAQIDKLLKEGPNPTMFRPSGPSISIMPHIAVGWDLNFNSGPVYVPNSNQFDKNMPGYQTDSWWTSDDHSGTGPE
;
A
#
# COMPACT_ATOMS: atom_id res chain seq x y z
N MET A 1 -2.23 -19.07 -17.95
CA MET A 1 -3.37 -20.00 -18.04
C MET A 1 -3.89 -20.31 -16.64
N ASN A 2 -4.98 -19.67 -16.24
CA ASN A 2 -5.97 -20.28 -15.36
C ASN A 2 -7.30 -19.61 -15.69
N LYS A 3 -8.20 -20.43 -16.22
CA LYS A 3 -9.52 -20.07 -16.72
C LYS A 3 -10.29 -19.40 -15.59
N ALA A 4 -10.57 -18.10 -15.74
CA ALA A 4 -11.76 -17.53 -15.16
C ALA A 4 -12.94 -18.34 -15.70
N SER A 5 -13.59 -19.11 -14.84
CA SER A 5 -14.86 -19.77 -15.14
C SER A 5 -15.88 -18.67 -15.34
N GLY A 6 -15.99 -18.18 -16.57
CA GLY A 6 -17.08 -17.33 -17.00
C GLY A 6 -18.39 -17.99 -16.63
N PHE A 7 -19.29 -17.20 -16.04
CA PHE A 7 -20.69 -17.56 -15.88
C PHE A 7 -21.21 -18.00 -17.25
N ASN A 8 -21.32 -19.32 -17.41
CA ASN A 8 -21.64 -19.94 -18.68
C ASN A 8 -23.15 -19.73 -18.89
N SER A 9 -23.58 -19.27 -20.06
CA SER A 9 -25.01 -19.09 -20.38
C SER A 9 -25.84 -20.36 -20.15
N SER A 10 -25.17 -21.52 -20.12
CA SER A 10 -25.71 -22.83 -19.76
C SER A 10 -26.12 -23.00 -18.29
N SER A 11 -25.52 -22.28 -17.33
CA SER A 11 -25.97 -22.32 -15.92
C SER A 11 -27.22 -21.47 -15.70
N LEU A 12 -27.36 -20.38 -16.47
CA LEU A 12 -28.54 -19.52 -16.49
C LEU A 12 -29.71 -20.18 -17.23
N SER A 13 -29.43 -20.94 -18.30
CA SER A 13 -30.45 -21.78 -18.95
C SER A 13 -30.86 -22.96 -18.07
N ALA A 14 -29.92 -23.62 -17.38
CA ALA A 14 -30.25 -24.70 -16.44
C ALA A 14 -31.09 -24.21 -15.26
N LEU A 15 -30.80 -23.00 -14.72
CA LEU A 15 -31.65 -22.33 -13.74
C LEU A 15 -33.03 -22.03 -14.33
N ARG A 16 -33.11 -21.41 -15.51
CA ARG A 16 -34.39 -21.13 -16.18
C ARG A 16 -35.22 -22.39 -16.40
N ASP A 17 -34.59 -23.46 -16.85
CA ASP A 17 -35.25 -24.73 -17.15
C ASP A 17 -35.67 -25.47 -15.87
N SER A 18 -34.96 -25.27 -14.76
CA SER A 18 -35.39 -25.74 -13.43
C SER A 18 -36.58 -24.98 -12.85
N PHE A 19 -36.80 -23.72 -13.24
CA PHE A 19 -37.96 -22.92 -12.83
C PHE A 19 -39.14 -22.99 -13.82
N GLU A 20 -38.94 -23.49 -15.04
CA GLU A 20 -39.97 -23.63 -16.07
C GLU A 20 -41.19 -24.50 -15.62
N PRO A 21 -41.02 -25.66 -14.95
CA PRO A 21 -42.15 -26.42 -14.43
C PRO A 21 -42.88 -25.71 -13.27
N MET A 22 -42.16 -24.92 -12.46
CA MET A 22 -42.73 -24.12 -11.37
C MET A 22 -43.50 -22.90 -11.91
N LEU A 23 -43.00 -22.24 -12.96
CA LEU A 23 -43.69 -21.15 -13.65
C LEU A 23 -44.92 -21.66 -14.43
N LYS A 24 -44.84 -22.86 -15.02
CA LYS A 24 -45.99 -23.54 -15.63
C LYS A 24 -47.04 -23.94 -14.60
N SER A 25 -46.65 -24.38 -13.39
CA SER A 25 -47.62 -24.66 -12.32
C SER A 25 -48.27 -23.38 -11.76
N MET A 26 -47.53 -22.26 -11.72
CA MET A 26 -48.06 -20.94 -11.36
C MET A 26 -49.03 -20.37 -12.42
N ARG A 27 -48.75 -20.54 -13.72
CA ARG A 27 -49.69 -20.14 -14.81
C ARG A 27 -50.88 -21.11 -14.97
N GLY A 28 -50.67 -22.40 -14.71
CA GLY A 28 -51.72 -23.42 -14.79
C GLY A 28 -52.79 -23.30 -13.69
N GLY A 29 -52.43 -22.76 -12.52
CA GLY A 29 -53.37 -22.53 -11.42
C GLY A 29 -54.31 -21.33 -11.62
N ALA A 30 -53.95 -20.37 -12.47
CA ALA A 30 -54.81 -19.22 -12.79
C ALA A 30 -55.79 -19.51 -13.94
N ASN A 31 -55.46 -20.42 -14.86
CA ASN A 31 -56.29 -20.72 -16.05
C ASN A 31 -57.18 -21.97 -15.93
N SER A 32 -57.19 -22.69 -14.81
CA SER A 32 -58.25 -23.69 -14.54
C SER A 32 -59.54 -23.09 -13.99
N MET A 33 -59.64 -21.75 -13.94
CA MET A 33 -60.89 -21.04 -13.69
C MET A 33 -61.72 -20.93 -15.00
N MET A 34 -62.40 -22.03 -15.33
CA MET A 34 -63.59 -22.14 -16.23
C MET A 34 -63.33 -22.15 -17.76
N PRO A 35 -64.04 -23.01 -18.53
CA PRO A 35 -65.49 -22.87 -18.77
C PRO A 35 -66.28 -24.18 -18.60
N GLY A 36 -67.23 -24.19 -17.66
CA GLY A 36 -68.19 -25.29 -17.53
C GLY A 36 -68.92 -25.38 -16.18
N GLY A 37 -69.10 -24.27 -15.46
CA GLY A 37 -69.73 -24.26 -14.14
C GLY A 37 -70.94 -23.33 -14.09
N ILE A 38 -72.06 -23.89 -13.62
CA ILE A 38 -73.39 -23.27 -13.46
C ILE A 38 -73.30 -21.95 -12.65
N PRO A 39 -74.08 -20.89 -13.00
CA PRO A 39 -74.08 -19.65 -12.23
C PRO A 39 -74.62 -19.91 -10.81
N GLY A 40 -73.78 -19.72 -9.78
CA GLY A 40 -74.18 -19.77 -8.38
C GLY A 40 -73.40 -20.73 -7.45
N ALA A 41 -72.39 -21.46 -7.93
CA ALA A 41 -71.59 -22.33 -7.05
C ALA A 41 -70.57 -21.52 -6.21
N PRO A 42 -70.45 -21.77 -4.88
CA PRO A 42 -69.43 -21.13 -4.05
C PRO A 42 -68.02 -21.51 -4.51
N PRO A 43 -67.03 -20.60 -4.37
CA PRO A 43 -65.69 -20.82 -4.90
C PRO A 43 -65.06 -22.10 -4.32
N ALA A 44 -64.48 -22.91 -5.20
CA ALA A 44 -63.82 -24.16 -4.83
C ALA A 44 -62.67 -23.86 -3.85
N ASN A 45 -62.83 -24.35 -2.61
CA ASN A 45 -61.85 -24.25 -1.55
C ASN A 45 -60.63 -25.10 -1.93
N VAL A 46 -59.53 -24.44 -2.30
CA VAL A 46 -58.25 -25.11 -2.55
C VAL A 46 -57.79 -25.71 -1.21
N PRO A 47 -57.47 -27.01 -1.11
CA PRO A 47 -57.09 -27.60 0.17
C PRO A 47 -55.89 -26.85 0.77
N MET A 48 -56.09 -26.24 1.94
CA MET A 48 -55.12 -25.35 2.60
C MET A 48 -53.70 -25.93 2.67
N GLY A 49 -53.55 -27.25 2.73
CA GLY A 49 -52.26 -27.94 2.72
C GLY A 49 -51.40 -27.65 1.49
N ARG A 50 -51.98 -27.49 0.30
CA ARG A 50 -51.19 -27.25 -0.93
C ARG A 50 -50.66 -25.81 -1.01
N GLN A 51 -51.45 -24.83 -0.59
CA GLN A 51 -51.05 -23.42 -0.55
C GLN A 51 -49.93 -23.18 0.48
N LEU A 52 -49.98 -23.88 1.62
CA LEU A 52 -48.95 -23.81 2.65
C LEU A 52 -47.61 -24.39 2.16
N ILE A 53 -47.63 -25.50 1.43
CA ILE A 53 -46.41 -26.11 0.86
C ILE A 53 -45.80 -25.19 -0.21
N GLU A 54 -46.61 -24.64 -1.12
CA GLU A 54 -46.12 -23.73 -2.17
C GLU A 54 -45.51 -22.44 -1.58
N THR A 55 -46.15 -21.86 -0.57
CA THR A 55 -45.61 -20.67 0.12
C THR A 55 -44.31 -21.00 0.86
N PHE A 56 -44.25 -22.13 1.57
CA PHE A 56 -43.06 -22.57 2.27
C PHE A 56 -41.87 -22.79 1.34
N VAL A 57 -42.11 -23.41 0.17
CA VAL A 57 -41.06 -23.63 -0.84
C VAL A 57 -40.54 -22.29 -1.39
N ILE A 58 -41.43 -21.33 -1.68
CA ILE A 58 -41.02 -19.99 -2.14
C ILE A 58 -40.19 -19.26 -1.08
N THR A 59 -40.62 -19.30 0.19
CA THR A 59 -39.88 -18.66 1.29
C THR A 59 -38.52 -19.32 1.50
N LEU A 60 -38.43 -20.65 1.40
CA LEU A 60 -37.16 -21.39 1.49
C LEU A 60 -36.21 -21.00 0.37
N VAL A 61 -36.68 -21.01 -0.89
CA VAL A 61 -35.87 -20.63 -2.06
C VAL A 61 -35.41 -19.18 -1.94
N PHE A 62 -36.29 -18.27 -1.53
CA PHE A 62 -35.95 -16.87 -1.31
C PHE A 62 -34.88 -16.71 -0.22
N SER A 63 -35.02 -17.42 0.91
CA SER A 63 -34.05 -17.38 2.01
C SER A 63 -32.66 -17.88 1.57
N VAL A 64 -32.61 -18.99 0.83
CA VAL A 64 -31.35 -19.52 0.28
C VAL A 64 -30.75 -18.54 -0.72
N SER A 65 -31.57 -17.93 -1.58
CA SER A 65 -31.09 -16.94 -2.55
C SER A 65 -30.51 -15.69 -1.87
N MET A 66 -31.13 -15.22 -0.79
CA MET A 66 -30.63 -14.09 0.00
C MET A 66 -29.33 -14.44 0.70
N GLN A 67 -29.19 -15.65 1.25
CA GLN A 67 -27.92 -16.09 1.85
C GLN A 67 -26.76 -16.13 0.83
N ILE A 68 -27.04 -16.59 -0.40
CA ILE A 68 -26.03 -16.58 -1.48
C ILE A 68 -25.67 -15.15 -1.85
N LEU A 69 -26.65 -14.24 -1.94
CA LEU A 69 -26.40 -12.83 -2.22
C LEU A 69 -25.56 -12.18 -1.12
N GLU A 70 -25.93 -12.34 0.15
CA GLU A 70 -25.17 -11.81 1.30
C GLU A 70 -23.75 -12.36 1.33
N SER A 71 -23.58 -13.67 1.11
CA SER A 71 -22.27 -14.29 0.99
C SER A 71 -21.44 -13.67 -0.14
N SER A 72 -22.04 -13.49 -1.33
CA SER A 72 -21.37 -12.89 -2.49
C SER A 72 -20.98 -11.44 -2.26
N PHE A 73 -21.88 -10.62 -1.70
CA PHE A 73 -21.60 -9.24 -1.34
C PHE A 73 -20.52 -9.13 -0.27
N SER A 74 -20.57 -9.99 0.75
CA SER A 74 -19.55 -10.03 1.80
C SER A 74 -18.18 -10.42 1.26
N GLN A 75 -18.12 -11.37 0.32
CA GLN A 75 -16.87 -11.74 -0.35
C GLN A 75 -16.32 -10.57 -1.17
N LEU A 76 -17.14 -9.87 -1.94
CA LEU A 76 -16.69 -8.73 -2.73
C LEU A 76 -16.14 -7.60 -1.83
N LYS A 77 -16.83 -7.30 -0.73
CA LYS A 77 -16.37 -6.31 0.26
C LYS A 77 -15.02 -6.73 0.86
N ARG A 78 -14.81 -8.02 1.14
CA ARG A 78 -13.53 -8.56 1.61
C ARG A 78 -12.42 -8.37 0.58
N TYR A 79 -12.69 -8.63 -0.71
CA TYR A 79 -11.70 -8.40 -1.78
C TYR A 79 -11.26 -6.94 -1.88
N GLN A 80 -12.19 -6.00 -1.71
CA GLN A 80 -11.85 -4.58 -1.70
C GLN A 80 -11.05 -4.18 -0.46
N SER A 81 -11.31 -4.78 0.71
CA SER A 81 -10.54 -4.50 1.94
C SER A 81 -9.15 -5.13 1.96
N MET A 82 -8.85 -6.08 1.07
CA MET A 82 -7.55 -6.74 1.01
C MET A 82 -6.47 -5.93 0.27
N ALA A 83 -6.85 -4.88 -0.46
CA ALA A 83 -5.93 -3.99 -1.16
C ALA A 83 -6.15 -2.55 -0.70
N VAL A 84 -5.16 -1.98 -0.04
CA VAL A 84 -5.25 -0.64 0.55
C VAL A 84 -4.19 0.26 -0.04
N ASP A 85 -4.62 1.36 -0.67
CA ASP A 85 -3.75 2.44 -1.10
C ASP A 85 -3.44 3.34 0.10
N MET A 86 -2.31 3.08 0.76
CA MET A 86 -1.92 3.81 1.97
C MET A 86 -1.56 5.26 1.65
N TYR A 87 -0.74 5.44 0.62
CA TYR A 87 -0.24 6.74 0.18
C TYR A 87 -0.30 6.81 -1.35
N PRO A 88 -1.42 7.29 -1.93
CA PRO A 88 -1.63 7.25 -3.37
C PRO A 88 -0.84 8.32 -4.14
N LEU A 89 -0.48 9.42 -3.50
CA LEU A 89 0.27 10.53 -4.08
C LEU A 89 1.79 10.31 -3.98
N THR A 90 2.57 11.26 -4.46
CA THR A 90 4.01 11.31 -4.23
C THR A 90 4.34 12.15 -3.00
N TYR A 91 5.18 11.63 -2.12
CA TYR A 91 5.56 12.23 -0.85
C TYR A 91 7.08 12.39 -0.78
N ASP A 92 7.52 13.47 -0.11
CA ASP A 92 8.91 13.82 0.21
C ASP A 92 9.11 14.09 1.72
N SER A 93 8.01 14.07 2.48
CA SER A 93 7.92 14.46 3.88
C SER A 93 7.50 13.28 4.75
N PRO A 94 7.77 13.32 6.07
CA PRO A 94 7.43 12.23 6.97
C PRO A 94 5.92 12.06 7.04
N GLN A 95 5.44 10.82 6.91
CA GLN A 95 4.02 10.48 7.03
C GLN A 95 3.85 9.33 8.01
N THR A 96 2.73 9.33 8.73
CA THR A 96 2.34 8.22 9.62
C THR A 96 0.94 7.76 9.29
N PHE A 97 0.78 6.47 9.04
CA PHE A 97 -0.49 5.82 8.80
C PHE A 97 -0.85 5.04 10.06
N ILE A 98 -1.72 5.64 10.86
CA ILE A 98 -2.06 5.13 12.19
C ILE A 98 -2.92 3.87 12.02
N GLN A 99 -2.61 2.83 12.79
CA GLN A 99 -3.38 1.58 12.80
C GLN A 99 -4.17 1.49 14.09
N SER A 100 -5.23 2.28 14.16
CA SER A 100 -6.22 2.27 15.23
C SER A 100 -7.61 2.37 14.62
N PRO A 101 -8.62 1.66 15.15
CA PRO A 101 -10.01 1.78 14.69
C PRO A 101 -10.53 3.23 14.64
N ASP A 102 -10.04 4.07 15.55
CA ASP A 102 -10.49 5.46 15.71
C ASP A 102 -9.75 6.46 14.81
N SER A 103 -8.74 6.01 14.07
CA SER A 103 -7.83 6.91 13.34
C SER A 103 -8.40 7.45 12.02
N GLY A 104 -9.51 6.91 11.54
CA GLY A 104 -10.08 7.23 10.23
C GLY A 104 -9.31 6.63 9.04
N PHE A 105 -8.16 5.99 9.27
CA PHE A 105 -7.42 5.25 8.25
C PHE A 105 -7.99 3.83 8.07
N PRO A 106 -7.97 3.28 6.85
CA PRO A 106 -8.33 1.88 6.65
C PRO A 106 -7.35 0.96 7.39
N ILE A 107 -7.89 -0.06 8.04
CA ILE A 107 -7.09 -1.07 8.76
C ILE A 107 -6.41 -1.97 7.72
N LEU A 108 -5.11 -2.22 7.92
CA LEU A 108 -4.36 -3.18 7.11
C LEU A 108 -4.63 -4.59 7.66
N GLU A 109 -5.60 -5.27 7.06
CA GLU A 109 -5.97 -6.63 7.45
C GLU A 109 -4.83 -7.62 7.17
N ALA A 110 -4.65 -8.60 8.05
CA ALA A 110 -3.76 -9.73 7.79
C ALA A 110 -4.38 -10.72 6.78
N SER A 111 -3.54 -11.52 6.12
CA SER A 111 -4.01 -12.67 5.32
C SER A 111 -4.89 -13.60 6.13
N LYS A 112 -5.96 -14.13 5.53
CA LYS A 112 -6.90 -15.06 6.17
C LYS A 112 -6.84 -16.41 5.47
N ASP A 113 -6.29 -17.41 6.15
CA ASP A 113 -6.23 -18.81 5.73
C ASP A 113 -5.65 -19.05 4.32
N GLU A 114 -4.60 -18.31 3.97
CA GLU A 114 -3.92 -18.51 2.70
C GLU A 114 -3.20 -19.87 2.67
N ARG A 115 -3.16 -20.49 1.50
CA ARG A 115 -2.67 -21.88 1.34
C ARG A 115 -1.23 -22.07 1.83
N ALA A 116 -0.39 -21.04 1.73
CA ALA A 116 1.00 -21.08 2.17
C ALA A 116 1.21 -20.57 3.61
N GLY A 117 0.15 -20.17 4.32
CA GLY A 117 0.22 -19.58 5.66
C GLY A 117 0.20 -18.05 5.61
N THR A 118 1.18 -17.39 6.23
CA THR A 118 1.27 -15.93 6.24
C THR A 118 1.59 -15.37 4.86
N GLU A 119 0.71 -14.53 4.31
CA GLU A 119 0.96 -13.85 3.04
C GLU A 119 0.64 -12.36 3.14
N PHE A 120 1.47 -11.50 2.56
CA PHE A 120 1.15 -10.10 2.36
C PHE A 120 2.15 -9.48 1.39
N SER A 121 1.78 -8.36 0.79
CA SER A 121 2.67 -7.63 -0.12
C SER A 121 2.60 -6.13 0.08
N TYR A 122 3.74 -5.47 -0.10
CA TYR A 122 3.84 -4.01 -0.23
C TYR A 122 4.35 -3.68 -1.62
N SER A 123 3.75 -2.67 -2.24
CA SER A 123 4.19 -2.12 -3.53
C SER A 123 4.37 -0.63 -3.38
N CYS A 124 5.48 -0.10 -3.90
CA CYS A 124 5.70 1.34 -3.96
C CYS A 124 6.67 1.71 -5.09
N PHE A 125 6.59 2.95 -5.54
CA PHE A 125 7.62 3.56 -6.36
C PHE A 125 8.53 4.42 -5.48
N LEU A 126 9.83 4.27 -5.66
CA LEU A 126 10.84 5.03 -4.94
C LEU A 126 11.75 5.73 -5.94
N SER A 127 12.18 6.94 -5.58
CA SER A 127 13.23 7.68 -6.27
C SER A 127 14.20 8.18 -5.23
N VAL A 128 15.48 7.82 -5.37
CA VAL A 128 16.50 8.05 -4.34
C VAL A 128 17.56 8.97 -4.91
N GLN A 129 17.94 9.97 -4.12
CA GLN A 129 18.99 10.91 -4.48
C GLN A 129 20.34 10.44 -3.90
N PRO A 130 21.48 10.69 -4.58
CA PRO A 130 22.81 10.27 -4.13
C PRO A 130 23.20 10.78 -2.75
N GLU A 131 22.62 11.91 -2.33
CA GLU A 131 22.86 12.57 -1.04
C GLU A 131 22.37 11.69 0.14
N THR A 132 21.59 10.64 -0.13
CA THR A 132 21.23 9.61 0.85
C THR A 132 22.47 8.87 1.38
N PHE A 133 23.50 8.69 0.55
CA PHE A 133 24.69 7.90 0.87
C PHE A 133 25.78 8.79 1.46
N THR A 134 25.74 8.99 2.78
CA THR A 134 26.70 9.84 3.50
C THR A 134 28.07 9.19 3.73
N GLY A 135 28.24 7.92 3.36
CA GLY A 135 29.49 7.16 3.55
C GLY A 135 29.68 6.59 4.95
N GLU A 136 28.70 6.77 5.83
CA GLU A 136 28.76 6.31 7.23
C GLU A 136 28.57 4.79 7.32
N LYS A 137 29.58 4.07 7.81
CA LYS A 137 29.57 2.61 7.91
C LYS A 137 28.58 2.13 8.98
N GLY A 138 27.76 1.15 8.62
CA GLY A 138 26.78 0.55 9.55
C GLY A 138 25.53 1.40 9.79
N ALA A 139 25.49 2.63 9.29
CA ALA A 139 24.31 3.48 9.39
C ALA A 139 23.28 3.18 8.29
N LEU A 140 22.01 3.32 8.64
CA LEU A 140 20.86 3.09 7.78
C LEU A 140 20.05 4.37 7.62
N LYS A 141 19.54 4.60 6.41
CA LYS A 141 18.61 5.69 6.08
C LYS A 141 17.21 5.11 5.95
N HIS A 142 16.27 5.62 6.73
CA HIS A 142 14.91 5.12 6.77
C HIS A 142 14.11 5.48 5.51
N VAL A 143 13.46 4.49 4.91
CA VAL A 143 12.47 4.68 3.83
C VAL A 143 11.08 4.56 4.42
N PHE A 144 10.69 3.36 4.81
CA PHE A 144 9.45 3.11 5.53
C PHE A 144 9.57 1.89 6.43
N HIS A 145 8.75 1.82 7.46
CA HIS A 145 8.60 0.60 8.26
C HIS A 145 7.18 0.49 8.80
N LYS A 146 6.74 -0.73 9.07
CA LYS A 146 5.54 -0.98 9.86
C LYS A 146 5.95 -1.50 11.24
N GLY A 147 5.28 -1.05 12.29
CA GLY A 147 5.48 -1.52 13.67
C GLY A 147 5.69 -0.42 14.68
N SER A 148 6.77 -0.52 15.46
CA SER A 148 7.09 0.42 16.55
C SER A 148 7.73 1.70 16.02
N ASN A 149 7.31 2.87 16.50
CA ASN A 149 7.88 4.18 16.12
C ASN A 149 9.43 4.24 16.23
N ALA A 150 10.01 3.55 17.21
CA ALA A 150 11.45 3.48 17.40
C ALA A 150 12.15 2.41 16.52
N VAL A 151 11.48 1.85 15.52
CA VAL A 151 11.91 0.72 14.65
C VAL A 151 12.12 -0.60 15.41
N PHE A 152 12.76 -0.56 16.56
CA PHE A 152 12.87 -1.67 17.50
C PHE A 152 11.74 -1.60 18.55
N PRO A 153 11.14 -2.73 18.98
CA PRO A 153 11.49 -4.12 18.64
C PRO A 153 10.79 -4.68 17.40
N LEU A 154 9.88 -3.94 16.76
CA LEU A 154 9.02 -4.47 15.69
C LEU A 154 9.12 -3.62 14.41
N MET A 155 9.69 -4.21 13.36
CA MET A 155 9.90 -3.56 12.05
C MET A 155 9.61 -4.53 10.88
N ALA A 156 8.41 -5.10 10.87
CA ALA A 156 7.99 -6.12 9.92
C ALA A 156 6.86 -5.60 8.98
N PRO A 157 7.13 -5.35 7.69
CA PRO A 157 8.44 -5.18 7.07
C PRO A 157 9.02 -3.78 7.31
N ALA A 158 10.31 -3.63 7.03
CA ALA A 158 10.97 -2.34 7.02
C ALA A 158 12.01 -2.23 5.91
N VAL A 159 12.18 -1.01 5.40
CA VAL A 159 13.00 -0.72 4.24
C VAL A 159 13.94 0.42 4.56
N PHE A 160 15.21 0.19 4.30
CA PHE A 160 16.28 1.14 4.54
C PHE A 160 17.24 1.17 3.36
N PHE A 161 17.96 2.27 3.22
CA PHE A 161 19.20 2.30 2.45
C PHE A 161 20.39 2.21 3.40
N LYS A 162 21.42 1.47 3.03
CA LYS A 162 22.70 1.60 3.73
C LYS A 162 23.29 2.97 3.43
N ALA A 163 23.83 3.66 4.44
CA ALA A 163 24.44 4.97 4.23
C ALA A 163 25.83 4.88 3.57
N ASP A 164 26.48 3.71 3.66
CA ASP A 164 27.82 3.44 3.13
C ASP A 164 27.86 3.09 1.64
N SER A 165 26.75 2.59 1.09
CA SER A 165 26.72 1.94 -0.22
C SER A 165 25.32 2.02 -0.83
N ASN A 166 25.25 2.00 -2.16
CA ASN A 166 23.98 1.94 -2.90
C ASN A 166 23.33 0.56 -2.78
N THR A 167 22.85 0.25 -1.58
CA THR A 167 22.23 -1.03 -1.22
C THR A 167 20.94 -0.75 -0.48
N LEU A 168 19.83 -1.30 -0.99
CA LEU A 168 18.56 -1.34 -0.31
C LEU A 168 18.53 -2.56 0.61
N ARG A 169 18.23 -2.34 1.89
CA ARG A 169 18.06 -3.39 2.89
C ARG A 169 16.60 -3.49 3.29
N VAL A 170 16.03 -4.68 3.15
CA VAL A 170 14.67 -4.99 3.62
C VAL A 170 14.77 -5.88 4.85
N TYR A 171 14.23 -5.43 5.99
CA TYR A 171 14.09 -6.20 7.21
C TYR A 171 12.73 -6.85 7.31
N MET A 172 12.71 -8.04 7.93
CA MET A 172 11.49 -8.75 8.27
C MET A 172 11.67 -9.55 9.56
N ASN A 173 10.88 -9.22 10.59
CA ASN A 173 10.89 -9.98 11.83
C ASN A 173 10.18 -11.33 11.64
N THR A 174 10.70 -12.34 12.32
CA THR A 174 10.11 -13.67 12.51
C THR A 174 9.78 -13.88 13.99
N THR A 175 9.14 -14.99 14.35
CA THR A 175 8.80 -15.29 15.75
C THR A 175 10.04 -15.30 16.64
N MET A 176 11.11 -15.95 16.19
CA MET A 176 12.35 -16.14 16.94
C MET A 176 13.42 -15.07 16.66
N ASN A 177 13.53 -14.58 15.41
CA ASN A 177 14.56 -13.61 15.03
C ASN A 177 13.95 -12.28 14.59
N TRP A 178 14.41 -11.18 15.16
CA TRP A 178 13.95 -9.83 14.83
C TRP A 178 14.75 -9.16 13.70
N ASN A 179 15.96 -9.65 13.43
CA ASN A 179 16.97 -9.00 12.58
C ASN A 179 17.19 -9.69 11.23
N ASN A 180 16.23 -10.44 10.68
CA ASN A 180 16.41 -11.01 9.35
C ASN A 180 16.35 -9.89 8.31
N PHE A 181 17.30 -9.86 7.38
CA PHE A 181 17.34 -8.88 6.30
C PHE A 181 17.82 -9.47 4.99
N ILE A 182 17.46 -8.78 3.91
CA ILE A 182 17.92 -9.05 2.56
C ILE A 182 18.46 -7.76 1.94
N ASP A 183 19.64 -7.84 1.34
CA ASP A 183 20.33 -6.72 0.71
C ASP A 183 20.20 -6.82 -0.82
N ILE A 184 19.88 -5.69 -1.44
CA ILE A 184 19.75 -5.53 -2.89
C ILE A 184 20.67 -4.38 -3.32
N PRO A 185 21.84 -4.69 -3.90
CA PRO A 185 22.77 -3.68 -4.36
C PRO A 185 22.32 -3.04 -5.69
N ASN A 186 22.96 -1.93 -6.05
CA ASN A 186 22.87 -1.29 -7.37
C ASN A 186 21.47 -0.78 -7.74
N ILE A 187 20.78 -0.14 -6.80
CA ILE A 187 19.48 0.47 -7.05
C ILE A 187 19.62 1.68 -7.99
N PRO A 188 18.69 1.91 -8.94
CA PRO A 188 18.70 3.10 -9.78
C PRO A 188 18.63 4.40 -8.96
N LEU A 189 19.63 5.27 -9.13
CA LEU A 189 19.66 6.59 -8.50
C LEU A 189 19.10 7.65 -9.43
N LYS A 190 18.44 8.68 -8.87
CA LYS A 190 17.77 9.78 -9.59
C LYS A 190 16.70 9.32 -10.60
N LYS A 191 16.26 8.08 -10.50
CA LYS A 191 15.23 7.48 -11.34
C LYS A 191 14.20 6.78 -10.47
N TRP A 192 12.97 6.73 -10.96
CA TRP A 192 11.93 5.92 -10.35
C TRP A 192 12.20 4.45 -10.59
N PHE A 193 12.08 3.67 -9.53
CA PHE A 193 12.01 2.22 -9.63
C PHE A 193 10.83 1.72 -8.81
N HIS A 194 10.28 0.59 -9.23
CA HIS A 194 9.18 -0.10 -8.57
C HIS A 194 9.75 -1.13 -7.61
N LEU A 195 9.37 -1.04 -6.35
CA LEU A 195 9.72 -1.98 -5.29
C LEU A 195 8.47 -2.77 -4.91
N VAL A 196 8.57 -4.10 -4.95
CA VAL A 196 7.56 -4.98 -4.34
C VAL A 196 8.23 -5.86 -3.31
N ILE A 197 7.68 -5.87 -2.11
CA ILE A 197 8.08 -6.74 -1.01
C ILE A 197 6.93 -7.71 -0.82
N MET A 198 7.18 -9.00 -1.03
CA MET A 198 6.17 -10.04 -0.96
C MET A 198 6.59 -11.09 0.05
N VAL A 199 5.75 -11.35 1.02
CA VAL A 199 5.89 -12.49 1.92
C VAL A 199 4.90 -13.56 1.49
N LYS A 200 5.40 -14.77 1.33
CA LYS A 200 4.60 -15.96 1.02
C LYS A 200 5.05 -17.13 1.88
N GLY A 201 4.25 -17.49 2.88
CA GLY A 201 4.60 -18.51 3.86
C GLY A 201 5.88 -18.15 4.61
N ARG A 202 6.98 -18.85 4.32
CA ARG A 202 8.30 -18.62 4.93
C ARG A 202 9.33 -18.00 3.98
N SER A 203 8.91 -17.46 2.84
CA SER A 203 9.80 -16.75 1.92
C SER A 203 9.44 -15.27 1.83
N LEU A 204 10.46 -14.42 1.90
CA LEU A 204 10.44 -13.01 1.54
C LEU A 204 11.07 -12.84 0.17
N ASP A 205 10.28 -12.35 -0.76
CA ASP A 205 10.67 -12.05 -2.13
C ASP A 205 10.67 -10.54 -2.33
N VAL A 206 11.75 -10.03 -2.89
CA VAL A 206 11.84 -8.63 -3.26
C VAL A 206 11.97 -8.51 -4.77
N TYR A 207 11.06 -7.76 -5.38
CA TYR A 207 11.07 -7.45 -6.80
C TYR A 207 11.47 -6.01 -7.02
N ILE A 208 12.30 -5.79 -8.05
CA ILE A 208 12.68 -4.47 -8.54
C ILE A 208 12.28 -4.39 -10.01
N ASN A 209 11.45 -3.40 -10.36
CA ASN A 209 10.92 -3.20 -11.72
C ASN A 209 10.28 -4.48 -12.31
N GLY A 210 9.53 -5.21 -11.49
CA GLY A 210 8.85 -6.45 -11.90
C GLY A 210 9.72 -7.70 -11.91
N ASN A 211 11.05 -7.59 -11.81
CA ASN A 211 11.96 -8.74 -11.76
C ASN A 211 12.27 -9.14 -10.31
N LEU A 212 12.35 -10.44 -10.03
CA LEU A 212 12.76 -10.96 -8.73
C LEU A 212 14.24 -10.60 -8.51
N ALA A 213 14.51 -9.66 -7.60
CA ALA A 213 15.86 -9.21 -7.31
C ALA A 213 16.57 -10.17 -6.35
N ASN A 214 15.88 -10.59 -5.28
CA ASN A 214 16.42 -11.55 -4.33
C ASN A 214 15.29 -12.23 -3.52
N ARG A 215 15.55 -13.43 -2.99
CA ARG A 215 14.65 -14.22 -2.15
C ARG A 215 15.36 -14.65 -0.87
N LEU A 216 14.76 -14.36 0.27
CA LEU A 216 15.19 -14.84 1.58
C LEU A 216 14.17 -15.86 2.11
N THR A 217 14.65 -17.06 2.45
CA THR A 217 13.81 -18.07 3.12
C THR A 217 14.10 -18.03 4.62
N PHE A 218 13.05 -17.88 5.41
CA PHE A 218 13.14 -17.86 6.87
C PHE A 218 13.18 -19.27 7.44
N SER A 219 13.93 -19.45 8.52
CA SER A 219 13.85 -20.65 9.35
C SER A 219 12.47 -20.79 10.01
N ASP A 220 11.84 -19.66 10.32
CA ASP A 220 10.67 -19.54 11.17
C ASP A 220 9.57 -18.67 10.52
N ILE A 221 8.42 -18.56 11.18
CA ILE A 221 7.22 -17.87 10.68
C ILE A 221 7.45 -16.35 10.71
N PRO A 222 7.21 -15.64 9.58
CA PRO A 222 7.24 -14.18 9.56
C PRO A 222 6.15 -13.57 10.45
N LYS A 223 6.50 -12.53 11.23
CA LYS A 223 5.53 -11.87 12.11
C LYS A 223 4.55 -11.03 11.31
N LEU A 224 3.25 -11.22 11.59
CA LEU A 224 2.20 -10.29 11.20
C LEU A 224 2.24 -9.06 12.11
N ASN A 225 2.14 -7.89 11.50
CA ASN A 225 2.29 -6.64 12.21
C ASN A 225 0.98 -5.84 12.17
N TYR A 226 0.52 -5.40 13.34
CA TYR A 226 -0.68 -4.58 13.49
C TYR A 226 -0.35 -3.13 13.86
N GLY A 227 0.92 -2.80 14.05
CA GLY A 227 1.36 -1.45 14.41
C GLY A 227 1.23 -0.46 13.25
N SER A 228 1.40 0.82 13.57
CA SER A 228 1.34 1.90 12.59
C SER A 228 2.44 1.78 11.53
N PHE A 229 2.21 2.41 10.38
CA PHE A 229 3.19 2.48 9.31
C PHE A 229 3.79 3.89 9.25
N TYR A 230 5.11 3.96 9.14
CA TYR A 230 5.88 5.19 9.15
C TYR A 230 6.65 5.32 7.85
N LEU A 231 6.53 6.46 7.19
CA LEU A 231 7.26 6.84 5.99
C LEU A 231 8.22 7.99 6.34
N PHE A 232 9.47 7.90 5.89
CA PHE A 232 10.50 8.93 6.03
C PHE A 232 10.67 9.48 7.45
N LEU A 233 10.84 8.58 8.42
CA LEU A 233 11.06 8.91 9.81
C LEU A 233 12.34 9.76 9.94
N PRO A 234 12.27 11.01 10.44
CA PRO A 234 13.42 11.90 10.54
C PRO A 234 14.31 11.58 11.75
N LYS A 235 13.84 10.72 12.66
CA LYS A 235 14.49 10.45 13.94
C LYS A 235 15.74 9.58 13.74
N ASN A 236 16.85 9.99 14.36
CA ASN A 236 18.01 9.14 14.51
C ASN A 236 17.74 8.12 15.61
N VAL A 237 17.93 6.84 15.30
CA VAL A 237 17.70 5.74 16.24
C VAL A 237 18.97 4.91 16.33
N ASN A 238 19.59 4.90 17.51
CA ASN A 238 20.74 4.05 17.80
C ASN A 238 20.28 3.01 18.83
N THR A 239 20.20 1.76 18.41
CA THR A 239 19.79 0.65 19.29
C THR A 239 20.79 0.36 20.40
N ASP A 240 22.05 0.79 20.27
CA ASP A 240 23.05 0.81 21.35
C ASP A 240 22.57 1.56 22.60
N ASN A 241 21.68 2.55 22.44
CA ASN A 241 21.20 3.42 23.53
C ASN A 241 19.70 3.21 23.86
N LEU A 242 19.01 2.30 23.18
CA LEU A 242 17.56 2.06 23.38
C LEU A 242 17.25 1.21 24.62
N GLN A 243 18.26 0.66 25.30
CA GLN A 243 18.12 0.05 26.63
C GLN A 243 17.74 1.06 27.74
N ALA A 244 17.80 2.37 27.49
CA ALA A 244 17.54 3.40 28.51
C ALA A 244 16.20 4.15 28.39
N SER A 245 15.37 3.88 27.36
CA SER A 245 14.19 4.71 27.07
C SER A 245 12.92 3.89 26.82
N LEU A 246 12.66 2.87 27.66
CA LEU A 246 11.39 2.14 27.69
C LEU A 246 10.74 2.15 29.09
N CYS A 247 10.92 3.23 29.88
CA CYS A 247 10.10 3.50 31.06
C CYS A 247 10.21 4.98 31.48
N THR A 248 9.60 5.89 30.74
CA THR A 248 9.15 7.16 31.31
C THR A 248 7.64 7.22 31.19
N THR A 249 6.97 6.48 32.08
CA THR A 249 5.61 6.86 32.45
C THR A 249 5.73 8.21 33.17
N ASN A 250 5.30 9.29 32.51
CA ASN A 250 4.99 10.54 33.20
C ASN A 250 3.79 10.30 34.12
N SER A 251 4.01 9.65 35.27
CA SER A 251 3.08 9.73 36.38
C SER A 251 3.33 11.08 37.05
N MET A 252 2.41 12.01 36.86
CA MET A 252 2.31 13.22 37.67
C MET A 252 1.96 12.82 39.12
N ALA A 253 2.95 12.33 39.87
CA ALA A 253 2.88 12.17 41.32
C ALA A 253 4.29 11.86 41.85
N ALA A 254 4.87 12.85 42.54
CA ALA A 254 6.07 12.78 43.36
C ALA A 254 7.41 12.48 42.64
N ASN A 255 8.37 13.37 42.88
CA ASN A 255 9.78 13.29 42.47
C ASN A 255 10.48 12.03 43.00
N VAL A 256 10.31 10.90 42.32
CA VAL A 256 11.15 9.72 42.50
C VAL A 256 11.62 9.30 41.11
N ASN A 257 12.86 9.66 40.79
CA ASN A 257 13.54 9.16 39.59
C ASN A 257 13.90 7.69 39.82
N VAL A 258 12.95 6.79 39.57
CA VAL A 258 13.24 5.35 39.49
C VAL A 258 13.76 5.07 38.09
N SER A 259 15.07 5.25 37.88
CA SER A 259 15.75 4.64 36.76
C SER A 259 15.84 3.14 37.04
N ALA A 260 14.91 2.37 36.48
CA ALA A 260 15.02 0.91 36.49
C ALA A 260 16.20 0.51 35.60
N THR A 261 17.36 0.29 36.21
CA THR A 261 18.48 -0.40 35.57
C THR A 261 18.06 -1.86 35.40
N MET A 262 17.56 -2.23 34.23
CA MET A 262 17.45 -3.64 33.84
C MET A 262 18.88 -4.18 33.73
N THR A 263 19.30 -4.91 34.75
CA THR A 263 20.57 -5.65 34.74
C THR A 263 20.44 -6.79 33.73
N THR A 264 21.04 -6.57 32.57
CA THR A 264 21.72 -7.54 31.72
C THR A 264 21.64 -9.01 32.18
N GLU A 265 20.73 -9.76 31.57
CA GLU A 265 21.05 -11.11 31.10
C GLU A 265 21.30 -11.00 29.59
N THR A 266 22.60 -10.94 29.25
CA THR A 266 23.21 -11.23 27.95
C THR A 266 22.35 -11.06 26.67
N GLU A 267 22.14 -9.82 26.23
CA GLU A 267 21.70 -9.53 24.85
C GLU A 267 22.85 -9.67 23.81
N LYS A 268 23.96 -10.31 24.20
CA LYS A 268 24.90 -10.93 23.24
C LYS A 268 24.29 -12.21 22.62
N ASP A 269 23.23 -12.76 23.23
CA ASP A 269 22.66 -14.06 22.88
C ASP A 269 21.42 -13.99 21.97
N LEU A 270 20.95 -12.79 21.59
CA LEU A 270 19.98 -12.60 20.48
C LEU A 270 20.64 -12.15 19.16
N GLY A 271 21.96 -12.32 19.03
CA GLY A 271 22.68 -12.41 17.75
C GLY A 271 22.58 -11.23 16.77
N GLY A 272 22.05 -10.08 17.19
CA GLY A 272 21.86 -8.92 16.32
C GLY A 272 22.91 -7.85 16.55
N ALA A 273 23.62 -7.46 15.48
CA ALA A 273 24.42 -6.24 15.50
C ALA A 273 23.53 -5.03 15.79
N PRO A 274 24.02 -4.02 16.53
CA PRO A 274 23.27 -2.81 16.76
C PRO A 274 22.94 -2.12 15.43
N ILE A 275 21.68 -1.71 15.32
CA ILE A 275 21.14 -0.91 14.24
C ILE A 275 21.27 0.56 14.60
N THR A 276 21.95 1.29 13.72
CA THR A 276 22.08 2.74 13.73
C THR A 276 21.32 3.30 12.54
N ILE A 277 20.29 4.10 12.78
CA ILE A 277 19.48 4.76 11.77
C ILE A 277 19.79 6.25 11.84
N THR A 278 20.36 6.80 10.77
CA THR A 278 20.77 8.21 10.70
C THR A 278 19.84 8.99 9.79
N GLY A 279 18.58 9.09 10.22
CA GLY A 279 17.53 9.86 9.57
C GLY A 279 16.89 9.14 8.39
N ARG A 280 16.19 9.91 7.56
CA ARG A 280 15.47 9.41 6.37
C ARG A 280 16.34 9.39 5.13
N MET A 281 15.90 8.65 4.11
CA MET A 281 16.46 8.81 2.76
C MET A 281 16.12 10.19 2.17
N ASN A 282 16.99 10.66 1.28
CA ASN A 282 16.71 11.83 0.45
C ASN A 282 16.09 11.34 -0.86
N GLY A 283 14.82 11.68 -1.08
CA GLY A 283 14.11 11.23 -2.27
C GLY A 283 12.60 11.29 -2.13
N PHE A 284 11.93 10.52 -2.98
CA PHE A 284 10.48 10.52 -3.10
C PHE A 284 9.93 9.10 -3.00
N ALA A 285 8.76 8.96 -2.41
CA ALA A 285 7.99 7.72 -2.40
C ALA A 285 6.61 7.99 -3.00
N SER A 286 6.11 7.08 -3.84
CA SER A 286 4.86 7.24 -4.55
C SER A 286 4.07 5.93 -4.61
N ARG A 287 2.74 6.04 -4.57
CA ARG A 287 1.79 4.91 -4.64
C ARG A 287 2.17 3.76 -3.71
N ILE A 288 2.26 4.02 -2.41
CA ILE A 288 2.48 2.97 -1.42
C ILE A 288 1.15 2.22 -1.22
N LYS A 289 1.15 0.96 -1.61
CA LYS A 289 0.00 0.05 -1.54
C LYS A 289 0.34 -1.16 -0.68
N TYR A 290 -0.65 -1.60 0.09
CA TYR A 290 -0.61 -2.82 0.86
C TYR A 290 -1.61 -3.83 0.30
N PHE A 291 -1.21 -5.09 0.29
CA PHE A 291 -2.05 -6.22 -0.09
C PHE A 291 -1.98 -7.29 1.00
N ALA A 292 -3.13 -7.78 1.44
CA ALA A 292 -3.24 -8.85 2.43
C ALA A 292 -2.96 -10.26 1.85
N PHE A 293 -2.39 -10.34 0.65
CA PHE A 293 -2.09 -11.58 -0.07
C PHE A 293 -0.76 -11.45 -0.84
N ALA A 294 -0.19 -12.58 -1.28
CA ALA A 294 1.01 -12.59 -2.12
C ALA A 294 0.66 -12.21 -3.57
N LEU A 295 1.27 -11.13 -4.09
CA LEU A 295 1.03 -10.67 -5.46
C LEU A 295 1.51 -11.70 -6.50
N SER A 296 0.67 -11.95 -7.50
CA SER A 296 1.09 -12.69 -8.70
C SER A 296 1.94 -11.83 -9.63
N TYR A 297 2.77 -12.45 -10.46
CA TYR A 297 3.59 -11.74 -11.44
C TYR A 297 2.78 -10.81 -12.36
N ALA A 298 1.58 -11.23 -12.79
CA ALA A 298 0.70 -10.39 -13.61
C ALA A 298 0.17 -9.16 -12.85
N GLN A 299 -0.07 -9.28 -11.54
CA GLN A 299 -0.44 -8.14 -10.71
C GLN A 299 0.75 -7.20 -10.49
N ILE A 300 1.96 -7.74 -10.30
CA ILE A 300 3.19 -6.94 -10.20
C ILE A 300 3.41 -6.15 -11.50
N ASP A 301 3.28 -6.79 -12.66
CA ASP A 301 3.39 -6.13 -13.98
C ASP A 301 2.30 -5.07 -14.18
N LYS A 302 1.06 -5.34 -13.74
CA LYS A 302 -0.01 -4.34 -13.74
C LYS A 302 0.36 -3.12 -12.89
N LEU A 303 0.86 -3.32 -11.67
CA LEU A 303 1.27 -2.25 -10.77
C LEU A 303 2.47 -1.48 -11.32
N LEU A 304 3.43 -2.17 -11.94
CA LEU A 304 4.57 -1.56 -12.60
C LEU A 304 4.11 -0.60 -13.70
N LYS A 305 3.11 -0.99 -14.51
CA LYS A 305 2.52 -0.18 -15.58
C LYS A 305 1.71 1.02 -15.10
N GLU A 306 1.32 1.09 -13.82
CA GLU A 306 0.65 2.28 -13.27
C GLU A 306 1.60 3.48 -13.12
N GLY A 307 2.90 3.20 -12.93
CA GLY A 307 3.94 4.22 -12.72
C GLY A 307 3.79 5.03 -11.43
N PRO A 308 4.79 5.87 -11.10
CA PRO A 308 4.68 6.81 -10.00
C PRO A 308 3.56 7.82 -10.24
N ASN A 309 2.94 8.31 -9.18
CA ASN A 309 1.92 9.34 -9.30
C ASN A 309 2.58 10.70 -9.63
N PRO A 310 2.18 11.38 -10.72
CA PRO A 310 2.74 12.69 -11.06
C PRO A 310 2.31 13.77 -10.07
N THR A 311 1.32 13.55 -9.21
CA THR A 311 0.88 14.55 -8.23
C THR A 311 1.62 14.42 -6.91
N MET A 312 2.17 15.54 -6.43
CA MET A 312 2.88 15.63 -5.15
C MET A 312 1.90 16.03 -4.03
N PHE A 313 2.03 15.36 -2.90
CA PHE A 313 1.35 15.73 -1.67
C PHE A 313 1.91 17.03 -1.12
N ARG A 314 1.03 17.93 -0.69
CA ARG A 314 1.40 19.20 -0.05
C ARG A 314 0.62 19.35 1.26
N PRO A 315 1.29 19.58 2.41
CA PRO A 315 0.61 19.74 3.69
C PRO A 315 -0.30 20.98 3.76
N SER A 316 0.04 22.03 3.01
CA SER A 316 -0.68 23.30 2.98
C SER A 316 -0.77 23.83 1.54
N GLY A 317 -1.84 23.44 0.84
CA GLY A 317 -2.17 23.92 -0.51
C GLY A 317 -2.62 22.80 -1.46
N PRO A 318 -3.06 23.16 -2.67
CA PRO A 318 -3.43 22.16 -3.69
C PRO A 318 -2.21 21.32 -4.07
N SER A 319 -2.43 20.02 -4.30
CA SER A 319 -1.41 19.11 -4.82
C SER A 319 -0.90 19.59 -6.18
N ILE A 320 0.42 19.58 -6.37
CA ILE A 320 1.06 20.10 -7.59
C ILE A 320 1.41 18.92 -8.50
N SER A 321 1.17 19.06 -9.81
CA SER A 321 1.69 18.13 -10.81
C SER A 321 3.20 18.32 -10.94
N ILE A 322 3.96 17.27 -10.66
CA ILE A 322 5.40 17.23 -10.84
C ILE A 322 5.68 17.29 -12.35
N MET A 323 6.49 18.26 -12.77
CA MET A 323 6.85 18.46 -14.17
C MET A 323 7.50 17.20 -14.79
N PRO A 324 7.40 17.00 -16.12
CA PRO A 324 7.80 15.78 -16.80
C PRO A 324 9.23 15.34 -16.50
N HIS A 325 10.18 16.24 -16.29
CA HIS A 325 11.60 15.88 -16.12
C HIS A 325 11.90 14.99 -14.89
N ILE A 326 11.05 14.97 -13.85
CA ILE A 326 11.16 14.02 -12.72
C ILE A 326 10.44 12.69 -13.04
N ALA A 327 9.49 12.69 -13.98
CA ALA A 327 8.77 11.50 -14.47
C ALA A 327 9.43 10.83 -15.70
N VAL A 328 10.29 11.55 -16.44
CA VAL A 328 10.91 11.15 -17.72
C VAL A 328 11.92 9.99 -17.59
N GLY A 329 12.29 9.61 -16.36
CA GLY A 329 13.16 8.45 -16.12
C GLY A 329 12.47 7.07 -16.16
N TRP A 330 11.15 7.01 -16.36
CA TRP A 330 10.36 5.77 -16.29
C TRP A 330 10.04 5.14 -17.67
N ASP A 331 10.34 5.82 -18.78
CA ASP A 331 10.15 5.20 -20.11
C ASP A 331 11.13 4.02 -20.27
N LEU A 332 10.59 2.81 -20.44
CA LEU A 332 11.34 1.54 -20.53
C LEU A 332 12.04 1.35 -21.89
N ASN A 333 12.13 2.41 -22.70
CA ASN A 333 12.78 2.35 -24.01
C ASN A 333 14.31 2.43 -23.88
N PHE A 334 14.95 1.25 -23.81
CA PHE A 334 16.41 1.08 -23.86
C PHE A 334 17.06 1.43 -25.22
N ASN A 335 16.36 2.10 -26.16
CA ASN A 335 16.80 2.17 -27.56
C ASN A 335 16.77 3.56 -28.22
N SER A 336 16.77 4.65 -27.45
CA SER A 336 17.04 5.99 -28.00
C SER A 336 18.21 6.63 -27.25
N GLY A 337 19.23 7.04 -28.03
CA GLY A 337 20.45 7.68 -27.54
C GLY A 337 20.17 9.02 -26.81
N PRO A 338 21.19 9.60 -26.18
CA PRO A 338 21.02 10.78 -25.34
C PRO A 338 20.47 11.97 -26.14
N VAL A 339 19.29 12.45 -25.73
CA VAL A 339 18.72 13.72 -26.23
C VAL A 339 19.39 14.86 -25.45
N TYR A 340 20.18 15.67 -26.15
CA TYR A 340 20.75 16.90 -25.62
C TYR A 340 19.66 17.98 -25.54
N VAL A 341 19.44 18.58 -24.37
CA VAL A 341 18.52 19.70 -24.17
C VAL A 341 19.32 20.92 -23.68
N PRO A 342 19.32 22.05 -24.41
CA PRO A 342 20.08 23.22 -24.01
C PRO A 342 19.38 24.01 -22.88
N ASN A 343 20.19 24.54 -21.95
CA ASN A 343 19.74 25.37 -20.81
C ASN A 343 18.96 26.60 -21.28
N SER A 344 17.69 26.71 -20.91
CA SER A 344 16.89 27.92 -21.09
C SER A 344 16.70 28.67 -19.76
N ASN A 345 17.72 29.45 -19.38
CA ASN A 345 17.49 30.67 -18.60
C ASN A 345 17.27 31.82 -19.60
N GLN A 346 16.05 31.98 -20.07
CA GLN A 346 15.63 33.18 -20.81
C GLN A 346 14.24 33.56 -20.31
N PHE A 347 14.18 34.66 -19.57
CA PHE A 347 12.94 35.36 -19.22
C PHE A 347 12.26 35.77 -20.52
N ASP A 348 11.04 35.29 -20.72
CA ASP A 348 10.24 35.54 -21.92
C ASP A 348 9.78 37.02 -21.92
N LYS A 349 10.52 37.87 -22.63
CA LYS A 349 10.11 39.25 -22.92
C LYS A 349 9.16 39.24 -24.10
N ASN A 350 7.88 38.95 -23.85
CA ASN A 350 6.79 39.27 -24.78
C ASN A 350 5.45 39.33 -24.01
N MET A 351 5.23 40.44 -23.30
CA MET A 351 3.88 40.95 -23.00
C MET A 351 3.77 42.40 -23.46
N PRO A 352 2.60 42.84 -23.98
CA PRO A 352 2.48 44.09 -24.71
C PRO A 352 2.24 45.28 -23.77
N GLY A 353 2.99 46.36 -24.01
CA GLY A 353 2.55 47.74 -23.80
C GLY A 353 2.35 48.22 -22.37
N TYR A 354 3.43 48.66 -21.72
CA TYR A 354 3.40 49.88 -20.91
C TYR A 354 4.73 50.61 -21.09
N GLN A 355 4.68 51.78 -21.71
CA GLN A 355 5.78 52.73 -21.81
C GLN A 355 6.20 53.15 -20.39
N THR A 356 7.50 53.18 -20.12
CA THR A 356 8.05 54.05 -19.09
C THR A 356 9.23 54.79 -19.68
N ASP A 357 9.04 56.08 -19.88
CA ASP A 357 10.02 57.01 -20.39
C ASP A 357 11.22 57.15 -19.46
N SER A 358 12.38 57.27 -20.08
CA SER A 358 13.66 57.56 -19.45
C SER A 358 13.70 59.02 -18.99
N TRP A 359 13.69 59.23 -17.68
CA TRP A 359 14.11 60.49 -17.07
C TRP A 359 14.84 60.18 -15.76
N TRP A 360 15.96 60.87 -15.55
CA TRP A 360 16.89 60.82 -14.41
C TRP A 360 17.88 59.64 -14.33
N THR A 361 19.08 59.84 -14.87
CA THR A 361 20.28 60.24 -14.08
C THR A 361 21.50 60.28 -15.03
N SER A 362 21.84 61.49 -15.48
CA SER A 362 23.24 61.83 -15.67
C SER A 362 23.86 61.99 -14.29
N ASP A 363 25.12 61.59 -14.12
CA ASP A 363 26.15 62.54 -13.73
C ASP A 363 27.51 61.84 -13.80
N ASP A 364 28.26 62.29 -14.80
CA ASP A 364 29.67 62.08 -14.98
C ASP A 364 30.43 62.78 -13.84
N HIS A 365 31.24 62.03 -13.08
CA HIS A 365 32.34 62.61 -12.30
C HIS A 365 33.40 61.55 -12.00
N SER A 366 34.33 61.32 -12.94
CA SER A 366 35.64 60.78 -12.62
C SER A 366 36.63 61.93 -12.40
N GLY A 367 36.77 62.32 -11.13
CA GLY A 367 37.76 63.28 -10.66
C GLY A 367 39.17 62.67 -10.61
N THR A 368 40.12 63.43 -11.14
CA THR A 368 41.57 63.32 -11.01
C THR A 368 42.02 63.52 -9.56
N GLY A 369 42.92 62.68 -9.05
CA GLY A 369 43.64 62.91 -7.78
C GLY A 369 44.92 63.74 -7.98
N PRO A 370 45.42 64.44 -6.94
CA PRO A 370 46.70 65.15 -6.97
C PRO A 370 47.85 64.37 -6.28
N GLU A 371 49.07 64.78 -6.66
CA GLU A 371 50.44 64.38 -6.25
C GLU A 371 51.12 63.20 -6.96
#